data_AF-A0A015W169-F1
#
_entry.id   AF-A0A015W169-F1
#
_cell.length_a   1.000
_cell.length_b   1.000
_cell.length_c   1.000
_cell.angle_alpha   90.00
_cell.angle_beta   90.00
_cell.angle_gamma   90.00
#
_symmetry.space_group_name_H-M   'P 1'
#
loop_
_entity.id
_entity.type
_entity.pdbx_description
1 polymer ?
#
loop_
_entity_poly.entity_id
_entity_poly.type
_entity_poly.pdbx_seq_one_letter_code
_entity_poly.pdbx_strand_id
1 'polypeptide(L)'
;MANEVLLNLNGTKKRCDTVLYKRDLSARMIVEYKAPHIEITQAVFDQITRYNMVLKVDYLVVSNGMQHYCCRMDYDTQSYSFLSDIPDYDAL
;
A
#
# COMPACT_ATOMS: atom_id res chain seq x y z
N MET A 1 -4.30 -2.18 12.91
CA MET A 1 -3.23 -2.52 11.95
C MET A 1 -2.97 -4.01 12.05
N ALA A 2 -2.68 -4.68 10.94
CA ALA A 2 -2.23 -6.08 10.94
C ALA A 2 -1.00 -6.22 10.05
N ASN A 3 -0.06 -7.06 10.48
CA ASN A 3 1.19 -7.31 9.78
C ASN A 3 1.18 -8.70 9.16
N GLU A 4 2.00 -8.90 8.11
CA GLU A 4 2.15 -10.17 7.41
C GLU A 4 0.82 -10.76 6.91
N VAL A 5 -0.04 -9.91 6.37
CA VAL A 5 -1.40 -10.25 5.94
C VAL A 5 -1.35 -11.10 4.66
N LEU A 6 -1.96 -12.28 4.70
CA LEU A 6 -2.04 -13.17 3.55
C LEU A 6 -3.24 -12.80 2.67
N LEU A 7 -2.95 -12.47 1.41
CA LEU A 7 -3.92 -12.14 0.37
C LEU A 7 -3.98 -13.26 -0.66
N ASN A 8 -5.19 -13.58 -1.12
CA ASN A 8 -5.38 -14.52 -2.22
C ASN A 8 -5.68 -13.77 -3.51
N LEU A 9 -4.75 -13.80 -4.45
CA LEU A 9 -4.81 -13.11 -5.74
C LEU A 9 -4.87 -14.15 -6.85
N ASN A 10 -6.05 -14.33 -7.44
CA ASN A 10 -6.27 -15.30 -8.53
C ASN A 10 -5.72 -16.70 -8.21
N GLY A 11 -5.94 -17.18 -6.98
CA GLY A 11 -5.46 -18.49 -6.51
C GLY A 11 -4.00 -18.48 -6.01
N THR A 12 -3.27 -17.37 -6.17
CA THR A 12 -1.91 -17.22 -5.65
C THR A 12 -1.94 -16.52 -4.30
N LYS A 13 -1.39 -17.17 -3.27
CA LYS A 13 -1.19 -16.54 -1.96
C LYS A 13 -0.01 -15.58 -2.03
N LYS A 14 -0.24 -14.32 -1.67
CA LYS A 14 0.79 -13.30 -1.48
C LYS A 14 0.71 -12.75 -0.07
N ARG A 15 1.85 -12.36 0.47
CA ARG A 15 1.92 -11.73 1.78
C ARG A 15 2.15 -10.24 1.58
N CYS A 16 1.32 -9.45 2.23
CA CYS A 16 1.48 -8.01 2.34
C CYS A 16 2.12 -7.72 3.71
N ASP A 17 3.10 -6.82 3.75
CA ASP A 17 3.82 -6.54 4.99
C ASP A 17 2.91 -5.93 6.06
N THR A 18 2.10 -4.94 5.69
CA THR A 18 1.17 -4.30 6.64
C THR A 18 -0.09 -3.75 5.99
N VAL A 19 -1.23 -3.94 6.65
CA VAL A 19 -2.51 -3.32 6.32
C VAL A 19 -3.01 -2.49 7.51
N LEU A 20 -3.31 -1.22 7.26
CA LEU A 20 -4.03 -0.36 8.19
C LEU A 20 -5.53 -0.48 7.91
N TYR A 21 -6.31 -0.65 8.98
CA TYR A 21 -7.76 -0.77 8.90
C TYR A 21 -8.43 0.44 9.55
N LYS A 22 -9.58 0.82 9.01
CA LYS A 22 -10.52 1.74 9.67
C LYS A 22 -11.13 1.06 10.90
N ARG A 23 -11.86 1.82 11.73
CA ARG A 23 -12.56 1.28 12.91
C ARG A 23 -13.64 0.24 12.55
N ASP A 24 -14.17 0.31 11.34
CA ASP A 24 -15.13 -0.66 10.79
C ASP A 24 -14.48 -1.92 10.18
N LEU A 25 -13.16 -2.08 10.35
CA LEU A 25 -12.34 -3.17 9.80
C LEU A 25 -12.19 -3.20 8.28
N SER A 26 -12.65 -2.17 7.56
CA SER A 26 -12.30 -1.99 6.15
C SER A 26 -10.82 -1.60 6.00
N ALA A 27 -10.16 -2.11 4.97
CA ALA A 27 -8.77 -1.79 4.70
C ALA A 27 -8.65 -0.34 4.19
N ARG A 28 -7.74 0.45 4.77
CA ARG A 28 -7.55 1.87 4.44
C ARG A 28 -6.23 2.13 3.73
N MET A 29 -5.19 1.41 4.12
CA MET A 29 -3.85 1.63 3.59
C MET A 29 -3.07 0.32 3.57
N ILE A 30 -2.27 0.13 2.52
CA ILE A 30 -1.26 -0.93 2.45
C ILE A 30 0.11 -0.27 2.60
N VAL A 31 0.97 -0.85 3.43
CA VAL A 31 2.36 -0.42 3.59
C VAL A 31 3.27 -1.61 3.26
N GLU A 32 4.23 -1.39 2.37
CA GLU A 32 5.22 -2.38 1.95
C GLU A 32 6.63 -1.85 2.22
N TYR A 33 7.49 -2.71 2.78
CA TYR A 33 8.85 -2.35 3.13
C TYR A 33 9.86 -3.08 2.25
N LYS A 34 10.98 -2.41 1.96
CA LYS A 34 12.15 -2.99 1.30
C LYS A 34 13.40 -2.73 2.14
N ALA A 35 14.45 -3.49 1.87
CA ALA A 35 15.73 -3.26 2.53
C ALA A 35 16.32 -1.89 2.10
N PRO A 36 17.11 -1.20 2.94
CA PRO A 36 17.57 0.17 2.66
C PRO A 36 18.36 0.38 1.37
N HIS A 37 19.02 -0.66 0.87
CA HIS A 37 19.79 -0.64 -0.37
C HIS A 37 18.96 -0.91 -1.63
N ILE A 38 17.66 -1.22 -1.48
CA ILE A 38 16.77 -1.49 -2.60
C ILE A 38 16.13 -0.16 -3.03
N GLU A 39 16.42 0.24 -4.26
CA GLU A 39 15.78 1.40 -4.87
C GLU A 39 14.28 1.15 -5.06
N ILE A 40 13.47 2.14 -4.66
CA ILE A 40 12.02 2.08 -4.86
C ILE A 40 11.73 2.48 -6.30
N THR A 41 11.63 1.48 -7.16
CA THR A 41 11.32 1.65 -8.59
C THR A 41 9.83 1.47 -8.87
N GLN A 42 9.38 1.83 -10.07
CA GLN A 42 8.01 1.57 -10.53
C GLN A 42 7.61 0.09 -10.42
N ALA A 43 8.55 -0.85 -10.63
CA ALA A 43 8.27 -2.28 -10.47
C ALA A 43 7.86 -2.66 -9.02
N VAL A 44 8.36 -1.91 -8.02
CA VAL A 44 7.94 -2.08 -6.61
C VAL A 44 6.51 -1.59 -6.43
N PHE A 45 6.13 -0.48 -7.08
CA PHE A 45 4.74 -0.01 -7.09
C PHE A 45 3.80 -0.96 -7.82
N ASP A 46 4.24 -1.55 -8.93
CA ASP A 46 3.47 -2.56 -9.66
C ASP A 46 3.21 -3.81 -8.81
N GLN A 47 4.08 -4.12 -7.84
CA GLN A 47 3.87 -5.22 -6.90
C GLN A 47 2.75 -4.90 -5.89
N ILE A 48 2.82 -3.74 -5.21
CA ILE A 48 1.86 -3.35 -4.17
C ILE A 48 0.47 -3.02 -4.76
N THR A 49 0.41 -2.45 -5.97
CA THR A 49 -0.86 -2.18 -6.67
C THR A 49 -1.63 -3.46 -7.00
N ARG A 50 -0.95 -4.59 -7.23
CA ARG A 50 -1.62 -5.89 -7.40
C ARG A 50 -2.34 -6.32 -6.13
N TYR A 51 -1.76 -6.09 -4.95
CA TYR A 51 -2.43 -6.36 -3.66
C TYR A 51 -3.68 -5.50 -3.50
N ASN A 52 -3.58 -4.27 -3.97
CA ASN A 52 -4.68 -3.32 -3.93
C ASN A 52 -5.90 -3.73 -4.79
N MET A 53 -5.73 -4.61 -5.78
CA MET A 53 -6.87 -5.16 -6.55
C MET A 53 -7.88 -5.91 -5.66
N VAL A 54 -7.41 -6.49 -4.55
CA VAL A 54 -8.25 -7.24 -3.60
C VAL A 54 -8.77 -6.35 -2.49
N LEU A 55 -7.88 -5.57 -1.86
CA LEU A 55 -8.24 -4.80 -0.67
C LEU A 55 -8.90 -3.45 -0.97
N LYS A 56 -8.66 -2.87 -2.16
CA LYS A 56 -9.19 -1.57 -2.60
C LYS A 56 -9.02 -0.46 -1.56
N VAL A 57 -7.79 -0.23 -1.14
CA VAL A 57 -7.42 0.76 -0.12
C VAL A 57 -7.30 2.17 -0.68
N ASP A 58 -7.53 3.15 0.18
CA ASP A 58 -7.43 4.57 -0.17
C ASP A 58 -5.97 5.00 -0.46
N TYR A 59 -5.00 4.39 0.23
CA TYR A 59 -3.59 4.77 0.16
C TYR A 59 -2.64 3.56 0.02
N LEU A 60 -1.58 3.72 -0.77
CA LEU A 60 -0.45 2.79 -0.81
C LEU A 60 0.81 3.50 -0.36
N VAL A 61 1.60 2.83 0.47
CA VAL A 61 2.88 3.34 0.96
C VAL A 61 3.97 2.31 0.67
N VAL A 62 5.09 2.78 0.13
CA VAL A 62 6.30 1.98 -0.04
C VAL A 62 7.45 2.70 0.63
N SER A 63 8.24 1.97 1.40
CA SER A 63 9.42 2.52 2.06
C SER A 63 10.60 1.54 2.04
N ASN A 64 11.80 2.08 1.93
CA ASN A 64 13.05 1.37 2.22
C ASN A 64 13.77 1.93 3.46
N GLY A 65 13.10 2.79 4.24
CA GLY A 65 13.67 3.47 5.40
C GLY A 65 14.54 4.70 5.08
N MET A 66 14.93 4.90 3.82
CA MET A 66 15.65 6.10 3.35
C MET A 66 14.76 7.01 2.51
N GLN A 67 13.90 6.39 1.71
CA GLN A 67 12.90 7.02 0.87
C GLN A 67 11.54 6.42 1.17
N HIS A 68 10.54 7.28 1.11
CA HIS A 68 9.15 6.95 1.38
C HIS A 68 8.31 7.55 0.26
N TYR A 69 7.38 6.76 -0.23
CA TYR A 69 6.42 7.22 -1.21
C TYR A 69 5.04 6.82 -0.75
N CYS A 70 4.13 7.78 -0.79
CA CYS A 70 2.71 7.56 -0.56
C CYS A 70 1.95 7.94 -1.82
N CYS A 71 0.99 7.12 -2.23
CA CYS A 71 0.04 7.50 -3.25
C CYS A 71 -1.39 7.29 -2.77
N ARG A 72 -2.27 8.18 -3.23
CA ARG A 72 -3.72 8.06 -3.07
C ARG A 72 -4.30 7.47 -4.34
N MET A 73 -5.19 6.49 -4.17
CA MET A 73 -5.86 5.83 -5.28
C MET A 73 -7.08 6.63 -5.72
N ASP A 74 -7.29 6.72 -7.03
CA ASP A 74 -8.52 7.20 -7.64
C ASP A 74 -9.11 6.08 -8.49
N TYR A 75 -10.14 5.43 -7.97
CA TYR A 75 -10.81 4.31 -8.64
C TYR A 75 -11.81 4.76 -9.70
N ASP A 76 -12.26 6.01 -9.66
CA ASP A 76 -13.18 6.57 -10.66
C ASP A 76 -12.44 6.80 -11.98
N THR A 77 -11.20 7.29 -11.89
CA THR A 77 -10.33 7.51 -13.06
C THR A 77 -9.31 6.39 -13.30
N GLN A 78 -9.30 5.35 -12.47
CA GLN A 78 -8.31 4.26 -12.49
C GLN A 78 -6.86 4.76 -12.45
N SER A 79 -6.61 5.80 -11.65
CA SER A 79 -5.32 6.45 -11.53
C SER A 79 -4.85 6.51 -10.08
N TYR A 80 -3.68 7.10 -9.86
CA TYR A 80 -3.18 7.42 -8.53
C TYR A 80 -2.37 8.70 -8.57
N SER A 81 -2.33 9.40 -7.45
CA SER A 81 -1.53 10.62 -7.27
C SER A 81 -0.53 10.42 -6.14
N PHE A 82 0.73 10.77 -6.38
CA PHE A 82 1.72 10.84 -5.31
C PHE A 82 1.40 11.96 -4.34
N LEU A 83 1.55 11.67 -3.05
CA LEU A 83 1.47 12.64 -1.98
C LEU A 83 2.90 13.04 -1.59
N SER A 84 3.06 14.29 -1.18
CA SER A 84 4.35 14.79 -0.68
C SER A 84 4.78 14.13 0.62
N ASP A 85 3.82 13.69 1.44
CA ASP A 85 4.07 12.99 2.69
C ASP A 85 2.93 12.01 3.01
N ILE A 86 3.17 11.11 3.95
CA ILE A 86 2.16 10.21 4.52
C ILE A 86 1.22 11.05 5.40
N PRO A 87 -0.10 11.06 5.16
CA PRO A 87 -1.03 11.84 5.97
C PRO A 87 -1.05 11.39 7.43
N ASP A 88 -1.26 12.35 8.34
CA ASP A 88 -1.55 12.05 9.74
C ASP A 88 -2.76 11.13 9.89
N TYR A 89 -2.77 10.31 10.95
CA TYR A 89 -3.85 9.36 11.15
C TYR A 89 -5.25 9.99 11.22
N ASP A 90 -5.36 11.19 11.80
CA ASP A 90 -6.61 11.94 11.90
C ASP A 90 -7.04 12.57 10.56
N ALA A 91 -6.10 12.74 9.63
CA ALA A 91 -6.34 13.26 8.28
C ALA A 91 -6.58 12.16 7.24
N LEU A 92 -6.32 10.90 7.59
CA LEU A 92 -6.63 9.76 6.75
C LEU A 92 -8.13 9.60 6.60
#